data_AF-J9GBM3-F1
#
_entry.id   AF-J9GBM3-F1
#
_cell.length_a   1.000
_cell.length_b   1.000
_cell.length_c   1.000
_cell.angle_alpha   90.00
_cell.angle_beta   90.00
_cell.angle_gamma   90.00
#
_symmetry.space_group_name_H-M   'P 1'
#
loop_
_entity.id
_entity.type
_entity.pdbx_description
1 polymer ?
#
loop_
_entity_poly.entity_id
_entity_poly.type
_entity_poly.pdbx_seq_one_letter_code
_entity_poly.pdbx_strand_id
1 'polypeptide(L)'
;MPIAIKPWEGTFEFVQQNAIGVSDEHSYGSYDFKTIRKVNNFLANVDKCAMNDELKNRMKAEARFFRAICYLDLTTKFGKVPVITDVMEFDAPNVPRDEISKVQNFILTELDEIAKILPERYVGGYLNESGRVTRFAALALRARAALYFGNFTEAEKSAHTVITEGHYSLFKISSLNEAQQKEAAEMDAYMDYTAKGLNREKFLKGLFSYESLWFDENANPNNPEYILTREYMADPNNADWSRYTYFIPMSLSVQEGYISYEPMQDLIDAYWDADGKTLAHTTAEET
;
A
#
# COMPACT_ATOMS: atom_id res chain seq x y z
N MET A 1 -8.46 22.41 26.64
CA MET A 1 -7.02 22.71 26.50
C MET A 1 -6.68 22.62 25.03
N PRO A 2 -6.03 23.61 24.42
CA PRO A 2 -5.50 23.45 23.07
C PRO A 2 -4.38 22.41 23.15
N ILE A 3 -4.57 21.28 22.47
CA ILE A 3 -3.55 20.23 22.36
C ILE A 3 -2.46 20.81 21.46
N ALA A 4 -1.23 20.90 21.98
CA ALA A 4 -0.10 21.43 21.24
C ALA A 4 0.22 20.50 20.07
N ILE A 5 0.26 21.05 18.86
CA ILE A 5 0.74 20.36 17.65
C ILE A 5 2.14 19.84 17.97
N LYS A 6 2.38 18.54 17.77
CA LYS A 6 3.70 17.91 17.93
C LYS A 6 4.31 17.74 16.53
N PRO A 7 5.13 18.70 16.05
CA PRO A 7 5.55 18.75 14.65
C PRO A 7 6.39 17.55 14.19
N TRP A 8 6.86 16.72 15.13
CA TRP A 8 7.64 15.51 14.89
C TRP A 8 6.81 14.24 14.68
N GLU A 9 5.48 14.25 14.93
CA GLU A 9 4.59 13.08 14.72
C GLU A 9 4.07 12.96 13.26
N GLY A 10 4.57 13.82 12.36
CA GLY A 10 4.24 13.80 10.94
C GLY A 10 2.78 14.13 10.65
N THR A 11 2.26 13.73 9.49
CA THR A 11 0.91 14.10 9.08
C THR A 11 -0.19 13.32 9.80
N PHE A 12 0.14 12.30 10.59
CA PHE A 12 -0.85 11.41 11.22
C PHE A 12 -1.62 12.08 12.37
N GLU A 13 -1.00 13.06 13.04
CA GLU A 13 -1.65 13.91 14.04
C GLU A 13 -2.88 14.62 13.44
N PHE A 14 -2.81 15.05 12.17
CA PHE A 14 -3.96 15.67 11.51
C PHE A 14 -5.16 14.73 11.39
N VAL A 15 -4.94 13.41 11.24
CA VAL A 15 -6.03 12.43 11.22
C VAL A 15 -6.67 12.33 12.60
N GLN A 16 -5.85 12.25 13.66
CA GLN A 16 -6.34 12.19 15.04
C GLN A 16 -7.14 13.44 15.43
N GLN A 17 -6.77 14.60 14.88
CA GLN A 17 -7.48 15.87 15.07
C GLN A 17 -8.65 16.07 14.09
N ASN A 18 -8.99 15.07 13.29
CA ASN A 18 -10.05 15.13 12.29
C ASN A 18 -9.85 16.24 11.23
N ALA A 19 -8.59 16.57 10.96
CA ALA A 19 -8.14 17.65 10.09
C ALA A 19 -7.63 17.11 8.74
N ILE A 20 -8.52 16.56 7.92
CA ILE A 20 -8.21 16.33 6.49
C ILE A 20 -8.33 17.67 5.77
N GLY A 21 -7.18 18.30 5.51
CA GLY A 21 -7.08 19.64 4.93
C GLY A 21 -6.82 19.63 3.42
N VAL A 22 -7.30 20.67 2.73
CA VAL A 22 -7.04 20.91 1.29
C VAL A 22 -5.72 21.64 1.01
N SER A 23 -4.84 21.81 2.03
CA SER A 23 -3.61 22.61 1.92
C SER A 23 -2.36 21.78 1.67
N ASP A 24 -1.40 22.39 0.98
CA ASP A 24 -0.49 21.71 0.05
C ASP A 24 0.84 21.22 0.63
N GLU A 25 1.16 21.48 1.89
CA GLU A 25 2.52 21.20 2.41
C GLU A 25 2.58 20.28 3.63
N HIS A 26 1.54 20.20 4.46
CA HIS A 26 1.58 19.39 5.69
C HIS A 26 0.27 18.68 6.04
N SER A 27 -0.75 18.67 5.17
CA SER A 27 -2.03 18.01 5.47
C SER A 27 -2.00 16.52 5.15
N TYR A 28 -2.62 15.69 6.01
CA TYR A 28 -2.91 14.31 5.67
C TYR A 28 -3.94 14.26 4.54
N GLY A 29 -3.54 13.76 3.38
CA GLY A 29 -4.43 13.63 2.22
C GLY A 29 -4.70 14.94 1.50
N SER A 30 -3.67 15.55 0.89
CA SER A 30 -3.82 16.77 0.10
C SER A 30 -4.79 16.62 -1.08
N TYR A 31 -5.61 17.65 -1.31
CA TYR A 31 -6.43 17.80 -2.51
C TYR A 31 -5.55 18.29 -3.68
N ASP A 32 -4.66 17.42 -4.15
CA ASP A 32 -3.63 17.78 -5.13
C ASP A 32 -3.78 17.05 -6.48
N PHE A 33 -3.58 17.81 -7.56
CA PHE A 33 -3.61 17.35 -8.95
C PHE A 33 -2.24 17.41 -9.63
N LYS A 34 -1.13 17.71 -8.92
CA LYS A 34 0.23 17.80 -9.48
C LYS A 34 0.65 16.53 -10.22
N THR A 35 0.45 15.35 -9.63
CA THR A 35 0.79 14.07 -10.29
C THR A 35 -0.11 13.81 -11.50
N ILE A 36 -1.41 14.09 -11.40
CA ILE A 36 -2.36 13.99 -12.51
C ILE A 36 -1.91 14.90 -13.67
N ARG A 37 -1.54 16.15 -13.38
CA ARG A 37 -1.02 17.10 -14.37
C ARG A 37 0.29 16.61 -15.00
N LYS A 38 1.22 16.03 -14.23
CA LYS A 38 2.45 15.42 -14.76
C LYS A 38 2.14 14.31 -15.76
N VAL A 39 1.20 13.42 -15.42
CA VAL A 39 0.75 12.35 -16.33
C VAL A 39 0.11 12.93 -17.58
N ASN A 40 -0.81 13.89 -17.45
CA ASN A 40 -1.47 14.51 -18.62
C ASN A 40 -0.43 15.19 -19.55
N ASN A 41 0.58 15.87 -18.98
CA ASN A 41 1.67 16.45 -19.76
C ASN A 41 2.50 15.40 -20.49
N PHE A 42 2.81 14.28 -19.83
CA PHE A 42 3.50 13.16 -20.46
C PHE A 42 2.69 12.60 -21.64
N LEU A 43 1.40 12.32 -21.43
CA LEU A 43 0.52 11.77 -22.46
C LEU A 43 0.36 12.72 -23.67
N ALA A 44 0.31 14.03 -23.44
CA ALA A 44 0.21 15.03 -24.51
C ALA A 44 1.48 15.18 -25.37
N ASN A 45 2.63 14.67 -24.91
CA ASN A 45 3.92 14.92 -25.56
C ASN A 45 4.67 13.65 -25.98
N VAL A 46 4.41 12.50 -25.37
CA VAL A 46 5.18 11.27 -25.62
C VAL A 46 5.10 10.80 -27.09
N ASP A 47 4.03 11.12 -27.81
CA ASP A 47 3.90 10.80 -29.24
C ASP A 47 4.88 11.57 -30.14
N LYS A 48 5.47 12.65 -29.63
CA LYS A 48 6.50 13.44 -30.33
C LYS A 48 7.90 12.82 -30.18
N CYS A 49 8.07 11.86 -29.27
CA CYS A 49 9.35 11.21 -29.02
C CYS A 49 9.65 10.12 -30.05
N ALA A 50 10.87 10.11 -30.59
CA ALA A 50 11.37 9.03 -31.43
C ALA A 50 11.68 7.79 -30.57
N MET A 51 10.72 6.89 -30.46
CA MET A 51 10.84 5.66 -29.69
C MET A 51 9.95 4.56 -30.27
N ASN A 52 10.26 3.30 -29.95
CA ASN A 52 9.45 2.15 -30.32
C ASN A 52 8.00 2.29 -29.80
N ASP A 53 7.01 1.95 -30.64
CA ASP A 53 5.60 2.18 -30.33
C ASP A 53 5.04 1.26 -29.23
N GLU A 54 5.54 0.02 -29.12
CA GLU A 54 5.17 -0.89 -28.03
C GLU A 54 5.64 -0.33 -26.69
N LEU A 55 6.90 0.10 -26.62
CA LEU A 55 7.47 0.76 -25.45
C LEU A 55 6.70 2.04 -25.09
N LYS A 56 6.36 2.85 -26.10
CA LYS A 56 5.58 4.08 -25.94
C LYS A 56 4.21 3.80 -25.33
N ASN A 57 3.48 2.83 -25.88
CA ASN A 57 2.16 2.44 -25.40
C ASN A 57 2.22 1.88 -23.98
N ARG A 58 3.25 1.09 -23.67
CA ARG A 58 3.47 0.59 -22.31
C ARG A 58 3.74 1.73 -21.33
N MET A 59 4.62 2.68 -21.65
CA MET A 59 4.90 3.83 -20.79
C MET A 59 3.67 4.73 -20.59
N LYS A 60 2.81 4.89 -21.60
CA LYS A 60 1.51 5.55 -21.45
C LYS A 60 0.63 4.81 -20.44
N ALA A 61 0.56 3.48 -20.50
CA ALA A 61 -0.20 2.67 -19.55
C ALA A 61 0.36 2.76 -18.12
N GLU A 62 1.69 2.70 -17.96
CA GLU A 62 2.38 2.90 -16.68
C GLU A 62 2.05 4.29 -16.08
N ALA A 63 2.08 5.36 -16.89
CA ALA A 63 1.72 6.70 -16.43
C ALA A 63 0.23 6.82 -16.05
N ARG A 64 -0.68 6.25 -16.85
CA ARG A 64 -2.12 6.23 -16.55
C ARG A 64 -2.43 5.48 -15.25
N PHE A 65 -1.66 4.43 -14.90
CA PHE A 65 -1.80 3.75 -13.62
C PHE A 65 -1.56 4.69 -12.44
N PHE A 66 -0.51 5.51 -12.50
CA PHE A 66 -0.25 6.53 -11.47
C PHE A 66 -1.31 7.64 -11.43
N ARG A 67 -1.97 7.95 -12.56
CA ARG A 67 -3.13 8.84 -12.54
C ARG A 67 -4.33 8.19 -11.86
N ALA A 68 -4.61 6.92 -12.14
CA ALA A 68 -5.71 6.17 -11.54
C ALA A 68 -5.56 6.02 -10.02
N ILE A 69 -4.35 5.74 -9.51
CA ILE A 69 -4.10 5.66 -8.05
C ILE A 69 -4.31 7.03 -7.37
N CYS A 70 -3.91 8.14 -8.00
CA CYS A 70 -4.17 9.49 -7.48
C CYS A 70 -5.67 9.80 -7.43
N TYR A 71 -6.43 9.45 -8.47
CA TYR A 71 -7.88 9.63 -8.44
C TYR A 71 -8.56 8.74 -7.41
N LEU A 72 -8.08 7.51 -7.19
CA LEU A 72 -8.58 6.63 -6.15
C LEU A 72 -8.36 7.26 -4.76
N ASP A 73 -7.17 7.80 -4.49
CA ASP A 73 -6.85 8.48 -3.24
C ASP A 73 -7.71 9.74 -3.01
N LEU A 74 -7.90 10.54 -4.07
CA LEU A 74 -8.74 11.74 -4.00
C LEU A 74 -10.21 11.38 -3.75
N THR A 75 -10.75 10.37 -4.42
CA THR A 75 -12.18 10.03 -4.28
C THR A 75 -12.49 9.34 -2.95
N THR A 76 -11.57 8.55 -2.39
CA THR A 76 -11.78 7.93 -1.06
C THR A 76 -11.78 8.95 0.07
N LYS A 77 -11.06 10.06 -0.08
CA LYS A 77 -10.99 11.15 0.91
C LYS A 77 -12.06 12.21 0.73
N PHE A 78 -12.30 12.62 -0.52
CA PHE A 78 -13.12 13.80 -0.83
C PHE A 78 -14.45 13.47 -1.56
N GLY A 79 -14.65 12.21 -1.95
CA GLY A 79 -15.81 11.80 -2.76
C GLY A 79 -15.73 12.37 -4.18
N LYS A 80 -16.61 13.34 -4.48
CA LYS A 80 -16.67 13.98 -5.81
C LYS A 80 -15.40 14.78 -6.09
N VAL A 81 -14.78 14.62 -7.26
CA VAL A 81 -13.62 15.41 -7.71
C VAL A 81 -13.73 15.63 -9.23
N PRO A 82 -13.16 16.71 -9.81
CA PRO A 82 -13.16 16.89 -11.26
C PRO A 82 -12.28 15.83 -11.94
N VAL A 83 -12.78 15.19 -13.00
CA VAL A 83 -11.99 14.29 -13.84
C VAL A 83 -11.34 15.10 -14.95
N ILE A 84 -10.03 15.35 -14.79
CA ILE A 84 -9.19 16.12 -15.70
C ILE A 84 -8.19 15.19 -16.38
N THR A 85 -8.34 15.01 -17.70
CA THR A 85 -7.48 14.16 -18.53
C THR A 85 -6.54 14.93 -19.45
N ASP A 86 -6.72 16.24 -19.55
CA ASP A 86 -5.95 17.14 -20.41
C ASP A 86 -5.02 18.05 -19.59
N VAL A 87 -4.10 18.72 -20.27
CA VAL A 87 -3.25 19.75 -19.66
C VAL A 87 -4.03 21.07 -19.65
N MET A 88 -4.39 21.54 -18.46
CA MET A 88 -5.06 22.83 -18.31
C MET A 88 -4.07 23.99 -18.49
N GLU A 89 -4.51 25.05 -19.17
CA GLU A 89 -3.80 26.32 -19.23
C GLU A 89 -3.64 26.95 -17.84
N PHE A 90 -2.67 27.86 -17.71
CA PHE A 90 -2.38 28.52 -16.43
C PHE A 90 -3.56 29.38 -15.93
N ASP A 91 -4.29 29.99 -16.85
CA ASP A 91 -5.44 30.86 -16.61
C ASP A 91 -6.79 30.15 -16.82
N ALA A 92 -6.78 28.81 -16.89
CA ALA A 92 -7.99 28.04 -17.10
C ALA A 92 -9.00 28.26 -15.96
N PRO A 93 -10.31 28.33 -16.27
CA PRO A 93 -11.34 28.54 -15.26
C PRO A 93 -11.43 27.35 -14.29
N ASN A 94 -12.00 27.59 -13.11
CA ASN A 94 -12.27 26.55 -12.13
C ASN A 94 -13.16 25.45 -12.72
N VAL A 95 -12.73 24.20 -12.55
CA VAL A 95 -13.47 23.03 -13.04
C VAL A 95 -14.46 22.57 -11.97
N PRO A 96 -15.76 22.42 -12.29
CA PRO A 96 -16.72 21.87 -11.35
C PRO A 96 -16.39 20.41 -11.02
N ARG A 97 -16.71 19.98 -9.80
CA ARG A 97 -16.56 18.58 -9.38
C ARG A 97 -17.52 17.72 -10.18
N ASP A 98 -17.05 16.55 -10.63
CA ASP A 98 -17.88 15.58 -11.31
C ASP A 98 -18.67 14.72 -10.32
N GLU A 99 -19.74 14.09 -10.81
CA GLU A 99 -20.46 13.07 -10.06
C GLU A 99 -19.54 11.91 -9.66
N ILE A 100 -19.76 11.35 -8.47
CA ILE A 100 -18.88 10.30 -7.93
C ILE A 100 -18.84 9.07 -8.85
N SER A 101 -19.96 8.74 -9.49
CA SER A 101 -20.05 7.66 -10.46
C SER A 101 -19.14 7.88 -11.68
N LYS A 102 -18.96 9.13 -12.14
CA LYS A 102 -18.05 9.45 -13.24
C LYS A 102 -16.59 9.23 -12.84
N VAL A 103 -16.20 9.62 -11.62
CA VAL A 103 -14.84 9.41 -11.11
C VAL A 103 -14.56 7.92 -10.93
N GLN A 104 -15.49 7.17 -10.33
CA GLN A 104 -15.37 5.73 -10.11
C GLN A 104 -15.28 4.97 -11.44
N ASN A 105 -16.15 5.28 -12.40
CA ASN A 105 -16.11 4.69 -13.74
C ASN A 105 -14.79 5.00 -14.45
N PHE A 106 -14.31 6.24 -14.37
CA PHE A 106 -13.02 6.61 -14.94
C PHE A 106 -11.88 5.72 -14.39
N ILE A 107 -11.79 5.54 -13.06
CA ILE A 107 -10.76 4.71 -12.43
C ILE A 107 -10.86 3.25 -12.90
N LEU A 108 -12.06 2.65 -12.86
CA LEU A 108 -12.26 1.25 -13.21
C LEU A 108 -12.00 0.96 -14.70
N THR A 109 -12.37 1.88 -15.59
CA THR A 109 -12.11 1.78 -17.02
C THR A 109 -10.64 1.98 -17.33
N GLU A 110 -9.98 3.00 -16.75
CA GLU A 110 -8.53 3.21 -16.94
C GLU A 110 -7.76 1.95 -16.55
N LEU A 111 -8.02 1.38 -15.38
CA LEU A 111 -7.28 0.20 -14.90
C LEU A 111 -7.55 -1.06 -15.73
N ASP A 112 -8.76 -1.23 -16.25
CA ASP A 112 -9.09 -2.32 -17.18
C ASP A 112 -8.33 -2.19 -18.51
N GLU A 113 -8.26 -0.98 -19.06
CA GLU A 113 -7.51 -0.72 -20.30
C GLU A 113 -6.00 -0.83 -20.12
N ILE A 114 -5.47 -0.33 -19.00
CA ILE A 114 -4.05 -0.44 -18.64
C ILE A 114 -3.67 -1.93 -18.53
N ALA A 115 -4.49 -2.75 -17.88
CA ALA A 115 -4.22 -4.18 -17.70
C ALA A 115 -4.11 -4.94 -19.03
N LYS A 116 -4.76 -4.48 -20.10
CA LYS A 116 -4.67 -5.07 -21.45
C LYS A 116 -3.36 -4.72 -22.18
N ILE A 117 -2.65 -3.69 -21.72
CA ILE A 117 -1.42 -3.17 -22.36
C ILE A 117 -0.18 -3.63 -21.61
N LEU A 118 -0.22 -3.63 -20.27
CA LEU A 118 0.95 -3.94 -19.45
C LEU A 118 1.33 -5.42 -19.52
N PRO A 119 2.63 -5.75 -19.45
CA PRO A 119 3.07 -7.13 -19.39
C PRO A 119 2.73 -7.76 -18.03
N GLU A 120 2.62 -9.07 -18.02
CA GLU A 120 2.42 -9.87 -16.80
C GLU A 120 3.64 -9.82 -15.87
N ARG A 121 4.84 -9.78 -16.45
CA ARG A 121 6.12 -9.65 -15.75
C ARG A 121 7.15 -8.97 -16.63
N TYR A 122 8.15 -8.37 -16.00
CA TYR A 122 9.31 -7.83 -16.68
C TYR A 122 10.52 -8.75 -16.52
N VAL A 123 11.36 -8.85 -17.55
CA VAL A 123 12.51 -9.77 -17.58
C VAL A 123 13.78 -9.21 -16.90
N GLY A 124 13.74 -7.96 -16.44
CA GLY A 124 14.91 -7.25 -15.93
C GLY A 124 15.67 -6.47 -17.01
N GLY A 125 16.48 -5.51 -16.57
CA GLY A 125 17.33 -4.68 -17.43
C GLY A 125 16.76 -3.29 -17.74
N TYR A 126 17.51 -2.52 -18.52
CA TYR A 126 17.15 -1.14 -18.87
C TYR A 126 15.79 -1.10 -19.60
N LEU A 127 14.87 -0.28 -19.09
CA LEU A 127 13.49 -0.17 -19.55
C LEU A 127 12.64 -1.42 -19.33
N ASN A 128 13.11 -2.44 -18.63
CA ASN A 128 12.36 -3.64 -18.27
C ASN A 128 12.63 -4.04 -16.83
N GLU A 129 12.78 -3.05 -15.95
CA GLU A 129 13.05 -3.25 -14.53
C GLU A 129 11.88 -4.01 -13.87
N SER A 130 12.19 -5.01 -13.04
CA SER A 130 11.20 -5.92 -12.43
C SER A 130 10.23 -5.25 -11.46
N GLY A 131 10.56 -4.06 -10.94
CA GLY A 131 9.69 -3.26 -10.07
C GLY A 131 8.65 -2.39 -10.80
N ARG A 132 8.57 -2.45 -12.15
CA ARG A 132 7.57 -1.69 -12.91
C ARG A 132 6.16 -2.24 -12.73
N VAL A 133 5.17 -1.39 -13.01
CA VAL A 133 3.74 -1.74 -12.93
C VAL A 133 3.41 -2.85 -13.94
N THR A 134 2.87 -3.97 -13.46
CA THR A 134 2.44 -5.09 -14.30
C THR A 134 0.94 -5.06 -14.56
N ARG A 135 0.47 -5.91 -15.49
CA ARG A 135 -0.96 -6.19 -15.69
C ARG A 135 -1.67 -6.54 -14.38
N PHE A 136 -1.05 -7.40 -13.56
CA PHE A 136 -1.67 -7.84 -12.32
C PHE A 136 -1.65 -6.76 -11.23
N ALA A 137 -0.67 -5.85 -11.24
CA ALA A 137 -0.72 -4.65 -10.40
C ALA A 137 -1.91 -3.75 -10.74
N ALA A 138 -2.19 -3.55 -12.03
CA ALA A 138 -3.38 -2.80 -12.47
C ALA A 138 -4.68 -3.48 -12.04
N LEU A 139 -4.79 -4.80 -12.20
CA LEU A 139 -5.97 -5.57 -11.79
C LEU A 139 -6.14 -5.63 -10.27
N ALA A 140 -5.06 -5.74 -9.49
CA ALA A 140 -5.13 -5.71 -8.04
C ALA A 140 -5.60 -4.34 -7.52
N LEU A 141 -5.10 -3.25 -8.11
CA LEU A 141 -5.59 -1.91 -7.80
C LEU A 141 -7.05 -1.74 -8.21
N ARG A 142 -7.46 -2.31 -9.35
CA ARG A 142 -8.85 -2.29 -9.83
C ARG A 142 -9.78 -3.04 -8.87
N ALA A 143 -9.35 -4.21 -8.38
CA ALA A 143 -10.11 -4.98 -7.40
C ALA A 143 -10.31 -4.18 -6.10
N ARG A 144 -9.26 -3.53 -5.59
CA ARG A 144 -9.33 -2.65 -4.41
C ARG A 144 -10.27 -1.46 -4.64
N ALA A 145 -10.14 -0.78 -5.78
CA ALA A 145 -11.00 0.34 -6.14
C ALA A 145 -12.47 -0.08 -6.21
N ALA A 146 -12.77 -1.16 -6.92
CA ALA A 146 -14.12 -1.71 -7.04
C ALA A 146 -14.71 -2.08 -5.67
N LEU A 147 -13.91 -2.68 -4.78
CA LEU A 147 -14.32 -3.00 -3.41
C LEU A 147 -14.69 -1.73 -2.62
N TYR A 148 -13.85 -0.68 -2.68
CA TYR A 148 -14.13 0.60 -2.02
C TYR A 148 -15.41 1.27 -2.55
N PHE A 149 -15.74 1.06 -3.82
CA PHE A 149 -16.93 1.61 -4.45
C PHE A 149 -18.19 0.74 -4.25
N GLY A 150 -18.08 -0.39 -3.53
CA GLY A 150 -19.17 -1.35 -3.35
C GLY A 150 -19.53 -2.15 -4.61
N ASN A 151 -18.67 -2.13 -5.63
CA ASN A 151 -18.84 -2.91 -6.85
C ASN A 151 -18.19 -4.30 -6.69
N PHE A 152 -18.85 -5.17 -5.93
CA PHE A 152 -18.34 -6.49 -5.58
C PHE A 152 -18.13 -7.41 -6.78
N THR A 153 -18.94 -7.28 -7.83
CA THR A 153 -18.81 -8.07 -9.07
C THR A 153 -17.50 -7.76 -9.79
N GLU A 154 -17.17 -6.48 -9.97
CA GLU A 154 -15.91 -6.11 -10.62
C GLU A 154 -14.70 -6.37 -9.72
N ALA A 155 -14.87 -6.26 -8.39
CA ALA A 155 -13.83 -6.61 -7.42
C ALA A 155 -13.47 -8.10 -7.49
N GLU A 156 -14.49 -8.97 -7.44
CA GLU A 156 -14.34 -10.42 -7.52
C GLU A 156 -13.71 -10.83 -8.85
N LYS A 157 -14.21 -10.31 -9.97
CA LYS A 157 -13.65 -10.58 -11.30
C LYS A 157 -12.16 -10.23 -11.39
N SER A 158 -11.77 -9.03 -10.98
CA SER A 158 -10.37 -8.61 -11.05
C SER A 158 -9.47 -9.39 -10.09
N ALA A 159 -9.93 -9.66 -8.87
CA ALA A 159 -9.19 -10.47 -7.90
C ALA A 159 -9.04 -11.92 -8.38
N HIS A 160 -10.10 -12.50 -8.95
CA HIS A 160 -10.07 -13.84 -9.51
C HIS A 160 -8.99 -13.98 -10.58
N THR A 161 -8.93 -13.04 -11.54
CA THR A 161 -7.88 -13.04 -12.56
C THR A 161 -6.48 -12.97 -11.95
N VAL A 162 -6.25 -12.14 -10.92
CA VAL A 162 -4.96 -12.08 -10.23
C VAL A 162 -4.62 -13.41 -9.55
N ILE A 163 -5.59 -14.07 -8.93
CA ILE A 163 -5.39 -15.35 -8.24
C ILE A 163 -5.11 -16.48 -9.23
N THR A 164 -5.83 -16.53 -10.35
CA THR A 164 -5.75 -17.65 -11.31
C THR A 164 -4.64 -17.49 -12.33
N GLU A 165 -4.32 -16.26 -12.74
CA GLU A 165 -3.35 -15.95 -13.79
C GLU A 165 -2.08 -15.27 -13.26
N GLY A 166 -2.11 -14.65 -12.08
CA GLY A 166 -1.02 -13.80 -11.57
C GLY A 166 0.29 -14.50 -11.22
N HIS A 167 0.32 -15.82 -11.21
CA HIS A 167 1.47 -16.64 -10.79
C HIS A 167 2.01 -16.30 -9.38
N TYR A 168 1.20 -15.67 -8.54
CA TYR A 168 1.54 -15.32 -7.16
C TYR A 168 1.28 -16.49 -6.21
N SER A 169 2.00 -16.52 -5.10
CA SER A 169 1.71 -17.41 -3.98
C SER A 169 2.14 -16.78 -2.67
N LEU A 170 1.50 -17.15 -1.57
CA LEU A 170 1.87 -16.65 -0.25
C LEU A 170 3.33 -17.04 0.07
N PHE A 171 4.09 -16.05 0.52
CA PHE A 171 5.47 -16.23 0.94
C PHE A 171 5.53 -17.16 2.15
N LYS A 172 6.45 -18.12 2.09
CA LYS A 172 6.63 -19.13 3.14
C LYS A 172 8.11 -19.45 3.31
N ILE A 173 8.58 -19.43 4.54
CA ILE A 173 9.89 -20.00 4.87
C ILE A 173 9.80 -21.52 4.97
N SER A 174 10.86 -22.20 4.54
CA SER A 174 10.98 -23.66 4.65
C SER A 174 11.58 -24.07 6.01
N SER A 175 12.46 -23.24 6.56
CA SER A 175 13.21 -23.45 7.81
C SER A 175 13.54 -22.13 8.49
N LEU A 176 13.71 -22.18 9.82
CA LEU A 176 14.15 -21.03 10.61
C LEU A 176 15.68 -20.87 10.51
N ASN A 177 16.15 -19.64 10.36
CA ASN A 177 17.57 -19.29 10.47
C ASN A 177 18.01 -19.25 11.96
N GLU A 178 19.30 -19.02 12.22
CA GLU A 178 19.85 -19.02 13.59
C GLU A 178 19.20 -17.97 14.50
N ALA A 179 18.92 -16.77 14.00
CA ALA A 179 18.28 -15.70 14.76
C ALA A 179 16.83 -16.07 15.12
N GLN A 180 16.07 -16.56 14.14
CA GLN A 180 14.69 -17.03 14.33
C GLN A 180 14.62 -18.24 15.28
N GLN A 181 15.61 -19.13 15.26
CA GLN A 181 15.69 -20.24 16.21
C GLN A 181 15.89 -19.75 17.65
N LYS A 182 16.71 -18.71 17.84
CA LYS A 182 16.90 -18.09 19.15
C LYS A 182 15.62 -17.44 19.65
N GLU A 183 14.96 -16.66 18.81
CA GLU A 183 13.68 -16.03 19.16
C GLU A 183 12.56 -17.06 19.42
N ALA A 184 12.51 -18.14 18.63
CA ALA A 184 11.61 -19.27 18.88
C ALA A 184 11.81 -19.90 20.26
N ALA A 185 13.06 -19.99 20.74
CA ALA A 185 13.36 -20.50 22.07
C ALA A 185 12.91 -19.54 23.19
N GLU A 186 12.98 -18.23 22.95
CA GLU A 186 12.45 -17.22 23.87
C GLU A 186 10.91 -17.25 23.92
N MET A 187 10.25 -17.44 22.78
CA MET A 187 8.79 -17.60 22.71
C MET A 187 8.24 -18.80 23.48
N ASP A 188 9.03 -19.87 23.62
CA ASP A 188 8.63 -21.06 24.40
C ASP A 188 8.39 -20.74 25.88
N ALA A 189 8.97 -19.65 26.40
CA ALA A 189 8.72 -19.19 27.77
C ALA A 189 7.33 -18.55 27.95
N TYR A 190 6.71 -18.06 26.86
CA TYR A 190 5.46 -17.30 26.88
C TYR A 190 4.27 -18.07 26.29
N MET A 191 4.52 -19.16 25.57
CA MET A 191 3.48 -19.88 24.82
C MET A 191 3.50 -21.39 25.07
N ASP A 192 2.43 -21.90 25.68
CA ASP A 192 2.18 -23.34 25.74
C ASP A 192 1.39 -23.79 24.50
N TYR A 193 2.13 -24.16 23.46
CA TYR A 193 1.57 -24.66 22.20
C TYR A 193 0.69 -25.90 22.41
N THR A 194 1.05 -26.78 23.35
CA THR A 194 0.34 -28.04 23.55
C THR A 194 -1.00 -27.78 24.22
N ALA A 195 -1.04 -26.93 25.26
CA ALA A 195 -2.28 -26.51 25.90
C ALA A 195 -3.23 -25.79 24.93
N LYS A 196 -2.67 -25.07 23.95
CA LYS A 196 -3.42 -24.38 22.88
C LYS A 196 -3.78 -25.29 21.69
N GLY A 197 -3.38 -26.57 21.70
CA GLY A 197 -3.63 -27.49 20.58
C GLY A 197 -2.91 -27.12 19.28
N LEU A 198 -1.83 -26.35 19.39
CA LEU A 198 -1.04 -25.85 18.26
C LEU A 198 0.16 -26.76 17.99
N ASN A 199 0.48 -26.93 16.71
CA ASN A 199 1.76 -27.50 16.30
C ASN A 199 2.81 -26.37 16.31
N ARG A 200 3.77 -26.44 17.26
CA ARG A 200 4.83 -25.44 17.44
C ARG A 200 5.59 -25.12 16.16
N GLU A 201 6.06 -26.14 15.44
CA GLU A 201 6.85 -25.93 14.22
C GLU A 201 6.04 -25.20 13.14
N LYS A 202 4.79 -25.62 12.92
CA LYS A 202 3.88 -25.01 11.95
C LYS A 202 3.55 -23.56 12.35
N PHE A 203 3.31 -23.30 13.63
CA PHE A 203 3.05 -21.96 14.14
C PHE A 203 4.25 -21.04 13.88
N LEU A 204 5.45 -21.43 14.31
CA LEU A 204 6.65 -20.63 14.17
C LEU A 204 6.98 -20.35 12.70
N LYS A 205 6.87 -21.36 11.82
CA LYS A 205 7.05 -21.14 10.37
C LYS A 205 6.02 -20.16 9.81
N GLY A 206 4.76 -20.21 10.27
CA GLY A 206 3.74 -19.26 9.88
C GLY A 206 4.05 -17.83 10.32
N LEU A 207 4.40 -17.67 11.60
CA LEU A 207 4.77 -16.37 12.19
C LEU A 207 5.98 -15.76 11.46
N PHE A 208 7.07 -16.49 11.34
CA PHE A 208 8.27 -16.00 10.69
C PHE A 208 8.11 -15.85 9.16
N SER A 209 7.20 -16.58 8.51
CA SER A 209 6.84 -16.28 7.12
C SER A 209 6.20 -14.90 7.01
N TYR A 210 5.26 -14.58 7.89
CA TYR A 210 4.59 -13.27 7.90
C TYR A 210 5.55 -12.13 8.23
N GLU A 211 6.40 -12.31 9.25
CA GLU A 211 7.37 -11.31 9.65
C GLU A 211 8.45 -11.08 8.57
N SER A 212 9.10 -12.17 8.13
CA SER A 212 10.20 -12.08 7.18
C SER A 212 9.76 -11.64 5.79
N LEU A 213 8.45 -11.70 5.47
CA LEU A 213 7.92 -11.16 4.22
C LEU A 213 8.48 -9.75 3.97
N TRP A 214 8.50 -8.90 5.00
CA TRP A 214 8.83 -7.47 4.91
C TRP A 214 10.31 -7.13 5.15
N PHE A 215 11.17 -8.13 5.36
CA PHE A 215 12.60 -7.90 5.53
C PHE A 215 13.28 -7.55 4.20
N ASP A 216 14.37 -6.79 4.26
CA ASP A 216 15.02 -6.24 3.06
C ASP A 216 15.46 -7.33 2.08
N GLU A 217 15.93 -8.48 2.56
CA GLU A 217 16.28 -9.60 1.67
C GLU A 217 15.08 -10.17 0.89
N ASN A 218 13.87 -10.02 1.43
CA ASN A 218 12.64 -10.56 0.86
C ASN A 218 11.77 -9.48 0.20
N ALA A 219 12.01 -8.20 0.49
CA ALA A 219 11.30 -7.00 0.03
C ALA A 219 11.51 -6.66 -1.46
N ASN A 220 11.70 -7.66 -2.33
CA ASN A 220 12.09 -7.49 -3.72
C ASN A 220 11.08 -8.12 -4.71
N PRO A 221 11.09 -7.73 -6.01
CA PRO A 221 10.13 -8.22 -7.00
C PRO A 221 10.15 -9.74 -7.27
N ASN A 222 11.15 -10.48 -6.80
CA ASN A 222 11.17 -11.95 -6.93
C ASN A 222 10.36 -12.66 -5.84
N ASN A 223 9.92 -11.94 -4.81
CA ASN A 223 9.05 -12.49 -3.79
C ASN A 223 7.71 -12.91 -4.42
N PRO A 224 7.25 -14.16 -4.20
CA PRO A 224 6.06 -14.67 -4.85
C PRO A 224 4.75 -14.02 -4.39
N GLU A 225 4.74 -13.28 -3.28
CA GLU A 225 3.53 -12.64 -2.75
C GLU A 225 3.36 -11.20 -3.24
N TYR A 226 4.44 -10.56 -3.69
CA TYR A 226 4.41 -9.16 -4.07
C TYR A 226 3.89 -8.93 -5.48
N ILE A 227 2.77 -8.21 -5.55
CA ILE A 227 2.18 -7.77 -6.82
C ILE A 227 2.81 -6.44 -7.29
N LEU A 228 2.95 -5.48 -6.38
CA LEU A 228 3.62 -4.20 -6.62
C LEU A 228 4.18 -3.69 -5.30
N THR A 229 5.47 -3.38 -5.28
CA THR A 229 6.17 -2.85 -4.11
C THR A 229 6.99 -1.63 -4.47
N ARG A 230 7.31 -0.83 -3.44
CA ARG A 230 8.35 0.19 -3.51
C ARG A 230 9.52 -0.33 -2.68
N GLU A 231 10.59 -0.73 -3.36
CA GLU A 231 11.80 -1.23 -2.71
C GLU A 231 12.50 -0.11 -1.93
N TYR A 232 13.02 -0.45 -0.76
CA TYR A 232 13.89 0.42 0.01
C TYR A 232 15.22 0.58 -0.73
N MET A 233 15.61 1.82 -1.02
CA MET A 233 16.93 2.13 -1.55
C MET A 233 17.82 2.53 -0.38
N ALA A 234 19.02 1.95 -0.27
CA ALA A 234 20.05 2.32 0.71
C ALA A 234 20.69 3.68 0.39
N ASP A 235 19.86 4.69 0.14
CA ASP A 235 20.20 6.09 -0.05
C ASP A 235 19.65 6.86 1.15
N PRO A 236 20.49 7.60 1.91
CA PRO A 236 20.06 8.39 3.06
C PRO A 236 18.90 9.36 2.78
N ASN A 237 18.73 9.80 1.53
CA ASN A 237 17.64 10.69 1.12
C ASN A 237 16.33 9.95 0.79
N ASN A 238 16.39 8.62 0.63
CA ASN A 238 15.27 7.76 0.25
C ASN A 238 14.98 6.66 1.28
N ALA A 239 15.61 6.73 2.45
CA ALA A 239 15.38 5.79 3.53
C ALA A 239 13.94 5.92 4.08
N ASP A 240 13.32 4.78 4.40
CA ASP A 240 12.07 4.75 5.15
C ASP A 240 12.36 5.07 6.62
N TRP A 241 12.27 6.36 6.94
CA TRP A 241 12.45 6.87 8.30
C TRP A 241 11.46 6.28 9.29
N SER A 242 10.28 5.83 8.85
CA SER A 242 9.22 5.40 9.76
C SER A 242 9.63 4.28 10.70
N ARG A 243 10.44 3.32 10.20
CA ARG A 243 10.94 2.19 10.97
C ARG A 243 11.91 2.60 12.08
N TYR A 244 12.73 3.63 11.85
CA TYR A 244 13.77 4.04 12.79
C TYR A 244 13.29 5.11 13.78
N THR A 245 12.34 5.95 13.37
CA THR A 245 11.86 7.07 14.18
C THR A 245 10.51 6.81 14.84
N TYR A 246 9.54 6.18 14.16
CA TYR A 246 8.17 6.10 14.70
C TYR A 246 7.87 4.82 15.48
N PHE A 247 8.57 3.71 15.26
CA PHE A 247 8.28 2.43 15.95
C PHE A 247 9.11 2.21 17.22
N ILE A 248 10.33 2.72 17.26
CA ILE A 248 11.33 2.31 18.27
C ILE A 248 11.37 3.34 19.40
N PRO A 249 11.47 2.93 20.67
CA PRO A 249 11.72 3.87 21.77
C PRO A 249 13.10 4.52 21.65
N MET A 250 13.22 5.73 22.18
CA MET A 250 14.47 6.50 22.16
C MET A 250 15.67 5.73 22.73
N SER A 251 15.46 4.88 23.73
CA SER A 251 16.51 4.05 24.35
C SER A 251 17.06 2.95 23.44
N LEU A 252 16.33 2.58 22.39
CA LEU A 252 16.70 1.52 21.44
C LEU A 252 16.98 2.07 20.03
N SER A 253 16.80 3.37 19.80
CA SER A 253 17.08 4.02 18.51
C SER A 253 18.50 4.57 18.45
N VAL A 254 19.13 4.42 17.28
CA VAL A 254 20.46 4.99 16.98
C VAL A 254 20.35 6.46 16.53
N GLN A 255 19.17 6.91 16.09
CA GLN A 255 18.95 8.19 15.39
C GLN A 255 17.75 9.00 15.92
N GLU A 256 17.27 8.67 17.13
CA GLU A 256 16.03 9.12 17.79
C GLU A 256 14.78 8.27 17.47
N GLY A 257 14.00 7.98 18.51
CA GLY A 257 12.83 7.11 18.46
C GLY A 257 11.68 7.71 19.27
N TYR A 258 10.50 7.79 18.67
CA TYR A 258 9.36 8.58 19.14
C TYR A 258 8.13 7.75 19.51
N ILE A 259 8.11 6.44 19.22
CA ILE A 259 6.99 5.53 19.55
C ILE A 259 5.63 6.09 19.08
N SER A 260 5.57 6.64 17.87
CA SER A 260 4.37 7.30 17.34
C SER A 260 3.30 6.31 16.87
N TYR A 261 3.66 5.04 16.66
CA TYR A 261 2.68 3.98 16.38
C TYR A 261 2.33 3.23 17.66
N GLU A 262 1.14 3.50 18.17
CA GLU A 262 0.61 2.90 19.40
C GLU A 262 -0.63 2.07 19.05
N PRO A 263 -0.51 0.74 18.87
CA PRO A 263 -1.66 -0.14 18.68
C PRO A 263 -2.66 0.04 19.82
N MET A 264 -3.88 0.48 19.48
CA MET A 264 -4.96 0.64 20.47
C MET A 264 -5.45 -0.72 20.96
N GLN A 265 -6.03 -0.76 22.17
CA GLN A 265 -6.59 -2.00 22.73
C GLN A 265 -7.58 -2.67 21.79
N ASP A 266 -8.40 -1.92 21.06
CA ASP A 266 -9.34 -2.45 20.08
C ASP A 266 -8.65 -3.27 18.96
N LEU A 267 -7.44 -2.87 18.55
CA LEU A 267 -6.66 -3.63 17.58
C LEU A 267 -6.12 -4.92 18.21
N ILE A 268 -5.67 -4.85 19.47
CA ILE A 268 -5.20 -6.04 20.21
C ILE A 268 -6.35 -7.04 20.39
N ASP A 269 -7.52 -6.58 20.78
CA ASP A 269 -8.72 -7.40 21.01
C ASP A 269 -9.28 -8.00 19.70
N ALA A 270 -8.97 -7.39 18.56
CA ALA A 270 -9.38 -7.90 17.24
C ALA A 270 -8.61 -9.17 16.81
N TYR A 271 -7.44 -9.44 17.40
CA TYR A 271 -6.70 -10.66 17.09
C TYR A 271 -7.41 -11.90 17.65
N TRP A 272 -7.46 -12.93 16.83
CA TRP A 272 -8.02 -14.22 17.24
C TRP A 272 -7.02 -15.02 18.08
N ASP A 273 -7.54 -15.74 19.07
CA ASP A 273 -6.83 -16.81 19.73
C ASP A 273 -6.71 -18.02 18.77
N ALA A 274 -5.95 -19.04 19.18
CA ALA A 274 -5.69 -20.26 18.43
C ALA A 274 -6.96 -20.99 17.93
N ASP A 275 -8.11 -20.77 18.58
CA ASP A 275 -9.40 -21.37 18.21
C ASP A 275 -10.17 -20.55 17.15
N GLY A 276 -9.60 -19.45 16.67
CA GLY A 276 -10.20 -18.59 15.65
C GLY A 276 -11.24 -17.61 16.19
N LYS A 277 -11.32 -17.43 17.51
CA LYS A 277 -12.23 -16.45 18.16
C LYS A 277 -11.44 -15.30 18.76
N THR A 278 -12.05 -14.11 18.78
CA THR A 278 -11.50 -12.95 19.50
C THR A 278 -11.41 -13.25 20.99
N LEU A 279 -10.41 -12.66 21.66
CA LEU A 279 -10.29 -12.74 23.11
C LEU A 279 -11.56 -12.18 23.77
N ALA A 280 -12.06 -12.85 24.81
CA ALA A 280 -13.19 -12.32 25.57
C ALA A 280 -12.75 -11.04 26.30
N HIS A 281 -13.50 -9.96 26.16
CA HIS A 281 -13.27 -8.77 26.98
C HIS A 281 -13.38 -9.19 28.46
N THR A 282 -12.30 -9.01 29.22
CA THR A 282 -12.41 -8.94 30.67
C THR A 282 -13.25 -7.71 30.97
N THR A 283 -14.54 -7.89 31.25
CA THR A 283 -15.31 -6.88 31.98
C THR A 283 -14.54 -6.65 33.27
N ALA A 284 -13.88 -5.51 33.40
CA ALA A 284 -13.25 -5.12 34.65
C ALA A 284 -14.32 -5.24 35.74
N GLU A 285 -14.07 -6.13 36.71
CA GLU A 285 -14.86 -6.17 37.92
C GLU A 285 -14.78 -4.78 38.56
N GLU A 286 -15.93 -4.12 38.64
CA GLU A 286 -16.12 -2.96 39.50
C GLU A 286 -15.79 -3.38 40.94
N THR A 287 -14.71 -2.83 41.51
CA THR A 287 -14.47 -2.79 42.96
C THR A 287 -14.31 -1.35 43.40
#